data_AF-A0A7Y5T9L8-F1
#
_entry.id   AF-A0A7Y5T9L8-F1
#
_cell.length_a   1.000
_cell.length_b   1.000
_cell.length_c   1.000
_cell.angle_alpha   90.00
_cell.angle_beta   90.00
_cell.angle_gamma   90.00
#
_symmetry.space_group_name_H-M   'P 1'
#
loop_
_entity.id
_entity.type
_entity.pdbx_description
1 polymer ?
#
loop_
_entity_poly.entity_id
_entity_poly.type
_entity_poly.pdbx_seq_one_letter_code
_entity_poly.pdbx_strand_id
1 'polypeptide(L)'
;MRSLVEGSLVHTGLADGLDGHRKLDWDIWVQRGVGLGDEVPFTSAANPPEHMHALVFGVDRFGLIASPRGGTSIFYGRANPGRTMHVATDLSDEVARLVRHELVPALQAMDKRPVLTVPGGGMYGGDDRAVPATAVQEGWMLAPFVFDADGNVIAGAFKRYRQIGDQAVVWILPHDSPRPDLWLAAAMREWHELTPDRIPSPAAWRNRMEWQTPEEADVQKRLRQLERERSEWEKEYARRRQSLEAQALAAGSRADVGLRRLVTSKGEPLLGGVIEALTDLGFATVDEDARRASAGQPRAHDLTLEDPDHPGEPILVEVKGDSKGGGGALTQTQRHLLRYAKEHKGDTPARCWLVLNHFSDQDPSQRPPVLQGADTDVALFAQDGGLVIDSRMLFTLVRRVREGGISAGESRSILWRGRGRLTLAE
;
A
#
# COMPACT_ATOMS: atom_id res chain seq x y z
N MET A 1 -31.28 -20.04 -32.88
CA MET A 1 -29.94 -19.47 -33.11
C MET A 1 -28.88 -20.51 -32.78
N ARG A 2 -28.79 -21.55 -33.60
CA ARG A 2 -27.75 -22.59 -33.57
C ARG A 2 -27.12 -22.63 -34.96
N SER A 3 -25.80 -22.79 -34.98
CA SER A 3 -24.93 -23.02 -36.14
C SER A 3 -24.62 -21.79 -37.00
N LEU A 4 -23.34 -21.38 -36.96
CA LEU A 4 -22.52 -21.02 -38.12
C LEU A 4 -21.09 -20.78 -37.62
N VAL A 5 -20.31 -21.87 -37.56
CA VAL A 5 -18.85 -21.85 -37.52
C VAL A 5 -18.41 -22.44 -38.85
N GLU A 6 -17.74 -21.63 -39.68
CA GLU A 6 -16.60 -22.00 -40.52
C GLU A 6 -16.24 -20.82 -41.46
N GLY A 7 -14.97 -20.42 -41.43
CA GLY A 7 -14.25 -19.54 -42.37
C GLY A 7 -15.06 -18.64 -43.28
N SER A 8 -15.61 -17.55 -42.74
CA SER A 8 -16.22 -16.49 -43.55
C SER A 8 -15.77 -15.14 -43.03
N LEU A 9 -15.39 -14.22 -43.93
CA LEU A 9 -15.59 -12.80 -43.73
C LEU A 9 -16.95 -12.65 -43.03
N VAL A 10 -16.97 -12.17 -41.79
CA VAL A 10 -18.23 -11.92 -41.11
C VAL A 10 -18.86 -10.72 -41.83
N HIS A 11 -19.62 -10.99 -42.88
CA HIS A 11 -20.70 -10.13 -43.31
C HIS A 11 -21.72 -10.15 -42.17
N THR A 12 -21.50 -9.32 -41.16
CA THR A 12 -22.45 -9.09 -40.08
C THR A 12 -23.75 -8.56 -40.70
N GLY A 13 -24.80 -9.37 -40.62
CA GLY A 13 -26.19 -8.93 -40.77
C GLY A 13 -26.60 -8.10 -39.55
N LEU A 14 -26.10 -6.86 -39.46
CA LEU A 14 -26.43 -5.89 -38.43
C LEU A 14 -26.95 -4.57 -39.02
N ALA A 15 -27.65 -4.64 -40.16
CA ALA A 15 -28.19 -3.47 -40.83
C ALA A 15 -29.54 -3.76 -41.49
N ASP A 16 -30.55 -4.12 -40.70
CA ASP A 16 -31.93 -3.80 -41.04
C ASP A 16 -32.24 -2.47 -40.32
N GLY A 17 -32.14 -1.36 -41.06
CA GLY A 17 -32.43 -0.01 -40.54
C GLY A 17 -31.40 1.09 -40.87
N LEU A 18 -30.38 0.81 -41.69
CA LEU A 18 -29.37 1.79 -42.13
C LEU A 18 -29.41 1.96 -43.65
N ASP A 19 -30.57 2.32 -44.19
CA ASP A 19 -30.74 2.59 -45.62
C ASP A 19 -30.03 3.91 -45.99
N GLY A 20 -28.84 3.80 -46.59
CA GLY A 20 -28.14 4.95 -47.19
C GLY A 20 -26.62 4.87 -47.27
N HIS A 21 -25.97 4.06 -46.41
CA HIS A 21 -24.51 3.90 -46.40
C HIS A 21 -24.11 2.55 -47.00
N ARG A 22 -23.16 2.52 -47.95
CA ARG A 22 -22.70 1.24 -48.49
C ARG A 22 -21.93 0.53 -47.39
N LYS A 23 -22.15 -0.78 -47.23
CA LYS A 23 -21.39 -1.67 -46.30
C LYS A 23 -19.85 -1.67 -46.51
N LEU A 24 -19.34 -0.95 -47.51
CA LEU A 24 -17.93 -0.75 -47.84
C LEU A 24 -17.31 0.53 -47.23
N ASP A 25 -18.09 1.37 -46.52
CA ASP A 25 -17.65 2.71 -46.13
C ASP A 25 -17.18 2.83 -44.66
N TRP A 26 -17.25 1.75 -43.86
CA TRP A 26 -16.85 1.81 -42.45
C TRP A 26 -15.47 1.24 -42.24
N ASP A 27 -14.61 2.06 -41.64
CA ASP A 27 -13.22 1.72 -41.38
C ASP A 27 -13.05 0.92 -40.09
N ILE A 28 -13.83 -0.15 -39.96
CA ILE A 28 -13.83 -1.05 -38.80
C ILE A 28 -13.63 -2.48 -39.26
N TRP A 29 -12.69 -3.16 -38.61
CA TRP A 29 -12.46 -4.58 -38.76
C TRP A 29 -12.61 -5.30 -37.42
N VAL A 30 -13.40 -6.37 -37.37
CA VAL A 30 -13.54 -7.19 -36.17
C VAL A 30 -13.03 -8.59 -36.47
N GLN A 31 -12.03 -9.04 -35.71
CA GLN A 31 -11.46 -10.37 -35.84
C GLN A 31 -11.65 -11.17 -34.55
N ARG A 32 -12.08 -12.42 -34.69
CA ARG A 32 -12.15 -13.40 -33.61
C ARG A 32 -11.28 -14.59 -33.98
N GLY A 33 -10.36 -14.96 -33.10
CA GLY A 33 -9.47 -16.11 -33.24
C GLY A 33 -10.10 -17.39 -32.73
N VAL A 34 -9.71 -18.52 -33.35
CA VAL A 34 -10.08 -19.88 -32.91
C VAL A 34 -8.95 -20.38 -32.01
N GLY A 35 -9.01 -20.05 -30.71
CA GLY A 35 -8.17 -20.64 -29.67
C GLY A 35 -6.65 -20.36 -29.71
N LEU A 36 -6.11 -19.85 -28.60
CA LEU A 36 -4.69 -19.92 -28.26
C LEU A 36 -4.29 -21.40 -28.09
N GLY A 37 -3.87 -22.12 -29.15
CA GLY A 37 -3.45 -23.52 -28.97
C GLY A 37 -3.22 -24.39 -30.19
N ASP A 38 -3.74 -24.05 -31.38
CA ASP A 38 -3.55 -24.88 -32.57
C ASP A 38 -2.52 -24.26 -33.51
N GLU A 39 -1.57 -25.07 -34.01
CA GLU A 39 -0.55 -24.72 -34.99
C GLU A 39 -1.18 -24.30 -36.33
N VAL A 40 -1.81 -23.12 -36.37
CA VAL A 40 -2.24 -22.52 -37.63
C VAL A 40 -0.99 -21.98 -38.32
N PRO A 41 -0.69 -22.40 -39.56
CA PRO A 41 0.49 -21.94 -40.28
C PRO A 41 0.52 -20.42 -40.36
N PHE A 42 1.73 -19.86 -40.33
CA PHE A 42 2.10 -18.43 -40.42
C PHE A 42 1.50 -17.69 -41.64
N THR A 43 0.75 -18.36 -42.50
CA THR A 43 0.22 -17.85 -43.76
C THR A 43 -1.01 -16.98 -43.53
N SER A 44 -0.76 -15.68 -43.38
CA SER A 44 -1.64 -14.57 -43.75
C SER A 44 -3.11 -14.70 -43.35
N ALA A 45 -3.41 -14.58 -42.05
CA ALA A 45 -4.64 -13.86 -41.72
C ALA A 45 -4.53 -12.48 -42.39
N ALA A 46 -5.51 -12.11 -43.21
CA ALA A 46 -5.50 -10.84 -43.93
C ALA A 46 -5.33 -9.71 -42.91
N ASN A 47 -4.16 -9.09 -42.88
CA ASN A 47 -3.99 -7.84 -42.14
C ASN A 47 -5.04 -6.88 -42.70
N PRO A 48 -5.92 -6.30 -41.87
CA PRO A 48 -6.86 -5.32 -42.37
C PRO A 48 -6.06 -4.16 -42.97
N PRO A 49 -6.64 -3.46 -43.96
CA PRO A 49 -6.04 -2.25 -44.50
C PRO A 49 -5.55 -1.32 -43.39
N GLU A 50 -4.38 -0.70 -43.58
CA GLU A 50 -3.72 0.10 -42.53
C GLU A 50 -4.57 1.25 -41.98
N HIS A 51 -5.57 1.69 -42.74
CA HIS A 51 -6.50 2.77 -42.39
C HIS A 51 -7.70 2.33 -41.55
N MET A 52 -7.90 1.03 -41.31
CA MET A 52 -9.05 0.53 -40.55
C MET A 52 -8.73 0.42 -39.05
N HIS A 53 -9.66 0.90 -38.22
CA HIS A 53 -9.72 0.53 -36.82
C HIS A 53 -9.97 -0.97 -36.69
N ALA A 54 -9.45 -1.59 -35.64
CA ALA A 54 -9.59 -3.03 -35.47
C ALA A 54 -9.93 -3.40 -34.03
N LEU A 55 -10.91 -4.28 -33.84
CA LEU A 55 -11.20 -4.93 -32.56
C LEU A 55 -10.91 -6.42 -32.69
N VAL A 56 -9.98 -6.89 -31.88
CA VAL A 56 -9.34 -8.17 -32.11
C VAL A 56 -9.43 -9.03 -30.84
N PHE A 57 -10.01 -10.23 -30.97
CA PHE A 57 -10.26 -11.14 -29.85
C PHE A 57 -9.54 -12.48 -30.04
N GLY A 58 -8.75 -12.90 -29.04
CA GLY A 58 -8.24 -14.27 -28.92
C GLY A 58 -7.37 -14.74 -30.09
N VAL A 59 -6.67 -13.83 -30.76
CA VAL A 59 -5.71 -14.14 -31.83
C VAL A 59 -4.30 -13.89 -31.32
N ASP A 60 -3.31 -14.50 -31.96
CA ASP A 60 -1.94 -14.37 -31.49
C ASP A 60 -1.24 -13.14 -32.05
N ARG A 61 -1.59 -12.63 -33.24
CA ARG A 61 -0.85 -11.56 -33.92
C ARG A 61 -1.77 -10.43 -34.40
N PHE A 62 -1.35 -9.18 -34.18
CA PHE A 62 -2.23 -8.01 -34.36
C PHE A 62 -1.75 -6.98 -35.38
N GLY A 63 -0.61 -7.24 -36.02
CA GLY A 63 0.03 -6.34 -36.99
C GLY A 63 1.20 -5.55 -36.38
N LEU A 64 1.46 -4.38 -36.96
CA LEU A 64 2.61 -3.53 -36.59
C LEU A 64 2.16 -2.37 -35.69
N ILE A 65 2.69 -2.32 -34.48
CA ILE A 65 2.62 -1.16 -33.60
C ILE A 65 3.72 -0.16 -33.96
N ALA A 66 3.42 1.14 -33.87
CA ALA A 66 4.43 2.17 -33.96
C ALA A 66 5.35 2.18 -32.73
N SER A 67 6.65 2.06 -32.95
CA SER A 67 7.70 2.15 -31.94
C SER A 67 8.74 3.20 -32.33
N PRO A 68 9.62 3.63 -31.40
CA PRO A 68 10.69 4.61 -31.70
C PRO A 68 11.62 4.19 -32.84
N ARG A 69 11.71 2.89 -33.16
CA ARG A 69 12.56 2.33 -34.20
C ARG A 69 11.81 2.00 -35.49
N GLY A 70 10.53 2.34 -35.57
CA GLY A 70 9.65 2.03 -36.69
C GLY A 70 8.54 1.06 -36.33
N GLY A 71 8.15 0.19 -37.26
CA GLY A 71 7.06 -0.75 -37.08
C GLY A 71 7.57 -1.98 -36.38
N THR A 72 6.89 -2.40 -35.32
CA THR A 72 7.24 -3.63 -34.61
C THR A 72 6.01 -4.52 -34.54
N SER A 73 6.17 -5.80 -34.87
CA SER A 73 5.06 -6.76 -34.72
C SER A 73 4.68 -6.90 -33.26
N ILE A 74 3.39 -6.89 -32.97
CA ILE A 74 2.86 -7.14 -31.62
C ILE A 74 2.00 -8.41 -31.64
N PHE A 75 2.21 -9.27 -30.64
CA PHE A 75 1.59 -10.59 -30.58
C PHE A 75 1.57 -11.14 -29.13
N TYR A 76 0.85 -12.24 -28.88
CA TYR A 76 0.90 -12.98 -27.62
C TYR A 76 1.95 -14.10 -27.71
N GLY A 77 3.21 -13.82 -27.37
CA GLY A 77 4.31 -14.79 -27.43
C GLY A 77 4.67 -15.42 -26.07
N ARG A 78 4.13 -14.90 -24.97
CA ARG A 78 4.43 -15.35 -23.61
C ARG A 78 3.17 -15.43 -22.78
N ALA A 79 3.23 -16.19 -21.67
CA ALA A 79 2.15 -16.25 -20.70
C ALA A 79 2.65 -16.20 -19.25
N ASN A 80 1.93 -15.49 -18.38
CA ASN A 80 2.25 -15.30 -16.97
C ASN A 80 1.26 -16.11 -16.07
N PRO A 81 1.74 -16.97 -15.15
CA PRO A 81 0.90 -17.70 -14.20
C PRO A 81 0.41 -16.85 -13.01
N GLY A 82 0.93 -15.64 -12.79
CA GLY A 82 0.59 -14.74 -11.68
C GLY A 82 -0.82 -14.12 -11.76
N ARG A 83 -1.65 -14.35 -10.72
CA ARG A 83 -3.09 -14.01 -10.71
C ARG A 83 -3.43 -12.54 -10.45
N THR A 84 -2.47 -11.78 -9.95
CA THR A 84 -2.66 -10.35 -9.65
C THR A 84 -2.65 -9.56 -10.96
N MET A 85 -3.65 -8.71 -11.14
CA MET A 85 -3.79 -7.84 -12.30
C MET A 85 -4.20 -6.45 -11.86
N HIS A 86 -3.78 -5.46 -12.65
CA HIS A 86 -4.13 -4.07 -12.46
C HIS A 86 -4.91 -3.58 -13.68
N VAL A 87 -6.02 -2.90 -13.41
CA VAL A 87 -6.81 -2.21 -14.43
C VAL A 87 -6.25 -0.80 -14.58
N ALA A 88 -6.00 -0.37 -15.81
CA ALA A 88 -5.52 0.98 -16.07
C ALA A 88 -6.51 2.04 -15.55
N THR A 89 -5.99 3.14 -15.02
CA THR A 89 -6.79 4.16 -14.32
C THR A 89 -7.33 5.25 -15.25
N ASP A 90 -6.81 5.33 -16.47
CA ASP A 90 -7.10 6.33 -17.50
C ASP A 90 -8.10 5.84 -18.56
N LEU A 91 -8.75 4.70 -18.32
CA LEU A 91 -9.79 4.16 -19.20
C LEU A 91 -11.08 4.98 -19.09
N SER A 92 -11.82 5.07 -20.21
CA SER A 92 -13.21 5.52 -20.16
C SER A 92 -14.03 4.64 -19.23
N ASP A 93 -15.07 5.20 -18.58
CA ASP A 93 -15.87 4.46 -17.59
C ASP A 93 -16.46 3.16 -18.16
N GLU A 94 -16.81 3.18 -19.45
CA GLU A 94 -17.33 2.00 -20.11
C GLU A 94 -16.27 0.93 -20.35
N VAL A 95 -15.10 1.29 -20.86
CA VAL A 95 -14.00 0.34 -21.03
C VAL A 95 -13.55 -0.18 -19.68
N ALA A 96 -13.42 0.67 -18.66
CA ALA A 96 -13.12 0.26 -17.29
C ALA A 96 -14.14 -0.75 -16.76
N ARG A 97 -15.44 -0.55 -17.03
CA ARG A 97 -16.52 -1.47 -16.66
C ARG A 97 -16.39 -2.81 -17.39
N LEU A 98 -16.20 -2.82 -18.72
CA LEU A 98 -16.00 -4.05 -19.49
C LEU A 98 -14.75 -4.81 -19.04
N VAL A 99 -13.67 -4.09 -18.77
CA VAL A 99 -12.44 -4.66 -18.26
C VAL A 99 -12.68 -5.34 -16.89
N ARG A 100 -13.30 -4.64 -15.94
CA ARG A 100 -13.52 -5.17 -14.58
C ARG A 100 -14.52 -6.31 -14.52
N HIS A 101 -15.59 -6.26 -15.30
CA HIS A 101 -16.71 -7.20 -15.20
C HIS A 101 -16.66 -8.34 -16.21
N GLU A 102 -15.81 -8.27 -17.23
CA GLU A 102 -15.74 -9.29 -18.26
C GLU A 102 -14.31 -9.77 -18.50
N LEU A 103 -13.39 -8.87 -18.86
CA LEU A 103 -12.02 -9.24 -19.19
C LEU A 103 -11.25 -9.82 -18.00
N VAL A 104 -11.27 -9.15 -16.85
CA VAL A 104 -10.56 -9.60 -15.64
C VAL A 104 -11.07 -10.97 -15.17
N PRO A 105 -12.38 -11.22 -15.04
CA PRO A 105 -12.89 -12.56 -14.73
C PRO A 105 -12.48 -13.62 -15.76
N ALA A 106 -12.54 -13.31 -17.06
CA ALA A 106 -12.11 -14.24 -18.11
C ALA A 106 -10.61 -14.59 -17.98
N LEU A 107 -9.76 -13.60 -17.70
CA LEU A 107 -8.32 -13.78 -17.46
C LEU A 107 -8.01 -14.54 -16.18
N GLN A 108 -8.84 -14.41 -15.13
CA GLN A 108 -8.70 -15.16 -13.89
C GLN A 108 -9.04 -16.65 -14.07
N ALA A 109 -9.93 -16.97 -15.01
CA ALA A 109 -10.30 -18.35 -15.34
C ALA A 109 -9.23 -19.08 -16.17
N MET A 110 -8.25 -18.37 -16.74
CA MET A 110 -7.14 -18.96 -17.50
C MET A 110 -6.01 -19.46 -16.58
N ASP A 111 -5.47 -20.64 -16.87
CA ASP A 111 -4.31 -21.20 -16.15
C ASP A 111 -3.05 -20.33 -16.32
N LYS A 112 -2.84 -19.82 -17.54
CA LYS A 112 -1.78 -18.89 -17.89
C LYS A 112 -2.36 -17.74 -18.69
N ARG A 113 -2.08 -16.51 -18.29
CA ARG A 113 -2.56 -15.31 -18.99
C ARG A 113 -1.56 -14.91 -20.07
N PRO A 114 -1.99 -14.74 -21.31
CA PRO A 114 -1.09 -14.26 -22.35
C PRO A 114 -0.68 -12.80 -22.05
N VAL A 115 0.58 -12.47 -22.33
CA VAL A 115 1.10 -11.10 -22.23
C VAL A 115 1.53 -10.64 -23.61
N LEU A 116 1.28 -9.38 -23.93
CA LEU A 116 1.69 -8.79 -25.20
C LEU A 116 3.22 -8.77 -25.27
N THR A 117 3.74 -9.23 -26.39
CA THR A 117 5.16 -9.31 -26.67
C THR A 117 5.50 -8.68 -28.00
N VAL A 118 6.77 -8.30 -28.10
CA VAL A 118 7.43 -7.87 -29.33
C VAL A 118 8.69 -8.68 -29.58
N PRO A 119 9.14 -8.84 -30.84
CA PRO A 119 10.38 -9.56 -31.13
C PRO A 119 11.57 -8.90 -30.44
N GLY A 120 12.36 -9.68 -29.69
CA GLY A 120 13.53 -9.17 -28.96
C GLY A 120 14.78 -8.98 -29.81
N GLY A 121 14.72 -8.15 -30.84
CA GLY A 121 15.90 -7.58 -31.52
C GLY A 121 16.74 -8.52 -32.40
N GLY A 122 16.80 -8.18 -33.70
CA GLY A 122 17.76 -8.69 -34.68
C GLY A 122 17.16 -9.60 -35.74
N MET A 123 17.67 -9.51 -36.98
CA MET A 123 17.28 -10.35 -38.13
C MET A 123 17.45 -11.87 -37.87
N TYR A 124 18.08 -12.24 -36.75
CA TYR A 124 18.57 -13.58 -36.42
C TYR A 124 17.89 -14.23 -35.20
N GLY A 125 16.75 -13.72 -34.74
CA GLY A 125 15.95 -14.37 -33.70
C GLY A 125 16.46 -14.12 -32.27
N GLY A 126 15.92 -13.10 -31.63
CA GLY A 126 16.08 -12.88 -30.19
C GLY A 126 14.80 -13.18 -29.43
N ASP A 127 14.92 -13.51 -28.14
CA ASP A 127 13.80 -13.84 -27.26
C ASP A 127 12.76 -12.72 -27.24
N ASP A 128 11.50 -13.06 -27.52
CA ASP A 128 10.38 -12.12 -27.45
C ASP A 128 10.36 -11.40 -26.11
N ARG A 129 10.11 -10.09 -26.10
CA ARG A 129 10.06 -9.29 -24.87
C ARG A 129 8.62 -8.92 -24.56
N ALA A 130 8.22 -9.10 -23.31
CA ALA A 130 6.94 -8.59 -22.84
C ALA A 130 6.94 -7.05 -22.95
N VAL A 131 5.80 -6.49 -23.34
CA VAL A 131 5.63 -5.03 -23.43
C VAL A 131 5.26 -4.51 -22.05
N PRO A 132 6.08 -3.65 -21.42
CA PRO A 132 5.75 -3.08 -20.12
C PRO A 132 4.66 -2.00 -20.26
N ALA A 133 3.87 -1.78 -19.22
CA ALA A 133 2.85 -0.73 -19.17
C ALA A 133 3.48 0.68 -19.27
N THR A 134 4.75 0.81 -18.91
CA THR A 134 5.54 2.04 -19.07
C THR A 134 5.96 2.30 -20.51
N ALA A 135 5.68 1.40 -21.46
CA ALA A 135 6.10 1.56 -22.86
C ALA A 135 5.61 2.87 -23.49
N VAL A 136 4.49 3.44 -23.01
CA VAL A 136 4.02 4.78 -23.39
C VAL A 136 5.09 5.85 -23.19
N GLN A 137 5.79 5.82 -22.07
CA GLN A 137 6.85 6.77 -21.73
C GLN A 137 8.10 6.57 -22.60
N GLU A 138 8.26 5.35 -23.13
CA GLU A 138 9.35 4.97 -24.04
C GLU A 138 9.02 5.25 -25.51
N GLY A 139 7.94 6.00 -25.79
CA GLY A 139 7.54 6.39 -27.14
C GLY A 139 6.74 5.33 -27.90
N TRP A 140 6.26 4.28 -27.22
CA TRP A 140 5.33 3.32 -27.80
C TRP A 140 3.91 3.89 -27.73
N MET A 141 3.13 3.72 -28.80
CA MET A 141 1.73 4.15 -28.82
C MET A 141 0.78 3.04 -28.37
N LEU A 142 1.01 2.45 -27.19
CA LEU A 142 0.18 1.38 -26.58
C LEU A 142 -0.46 1.87 -25.27
N ALA A 143 -1.78 2.03 -25.23
CA ALA A 143 -2.53 2.29 -24.01
C ALA A 143 -2.98 0.96 -23.37
N PRO A 144 -2.53 0.60 -22.16
CA PRO A 144 -2.92 -0.65 -21.52
C PRO A 144 -4.37 -0.59 -21.02
N PHE A 145 -5.09 -1.70 -21.12
CA PHE A 145 -6.37 -1.92 -20.43
C PHE A 145 -6.15 -2.68 -19.13
N VAL A 146 -5.32 -3.72 -19.19
CA VAL A 146 -4.94 -4.60 -18.07
C VAL A 146 -3.47 -4.95 -18.18
N PHE A 147 -2.78 -4.97 -17.05
CA PHE A 147 -1.40 -5.45 -16.92
C PHE A 147 -1.23 -6.32 -15.67
N ASP A 148 -0.21 -7.18 -15.67
CA ASP A 148 0.12 -8.05 -14.54
C ASP A 148 0.89 -7.31 -13.42
N ALA A 149 1.21 -8.01 -12.33
CA ALA A 149 1.98 -7.46 -11.21
C ALA A 149 3.41 -7.05 -11.58
N ASP A 150 3.97 -7.61 -12.65
CA ASP A 150 5.29 -7.27 -13.17
C ASP A 150 5.24 -6.07 -14.14
N GLY A 151 4.03 -5.54 -14.38
CA GLY A 151 3.80 -4.43 -15.28
C GLY A 151 3.70 -4.83 -16.75
N ASN A 152 3.61 -6.11 -17.11
CA ASN A 152 3.46 -6.53 -18.51
C ASN A 152 2.02 -6.36 -18.98
N VAL A 153 1.84 -5.77 -20.16
CA VAL A 153 0.50 -5.52 -20.72
C VAL A 153 -0.13 -6.83 -21.19
N ILE A 154 -1.36 -7.10 -20.74
CA ILE A 154 -2.16 -8.26 -21.13
C ILE A 154 -3.14 -7.89 -22.25
N ALA A 155 -3.77 -6.72 -22.15
CA ALA A 155 -4.73 -6.21 -23.13
C ALA A 155 -4.57 -4.68 -23.25
N GLY A 156 -4.92 -4.12 -24.40
CA GLY A 156 -4.79 -2.68 -24.62
C GLY A 156 -5.18 -2.24 -26.02
N ALA A 157 -4.93 -0.96 -26.29
CA ALA A 157 -5.15 -0.31 -27.57
C ALA A 157 -3.86 0.28 -28.12
N PHE A 158 -3.61 0.18 -29.43
CA PHE A 158 -2.44 0.82 -30.05
C PHE A 158 -2.73 1.46 -31.40
N LYS A 159 -1.92 2.47 -31.75
CA LYS A 159 -1.94 3.09 -33.08
C LYS A 159 -1.09 2.32 -34.08
N ARG A 160 -1.61 2.11 -35.29
CA ARG A 160 -0.92 1.38 -36.36
C ARG A 160 0.34 2.12 -36.86
N TYR A 161 1.36 1.35 -37.25
CA TYR A 161 2.58 1.89 -37.85
C TYR A 161 2.35 2.40 -39.29
N ARG A 162 2.91 3.58 -39.63
CA ARG A 162 2.96 4.29 -40.95
C ARG A 162 1.93 5.39 -41.26
N GLN A 163 1.00 5.71 -40.37
CA GLN A 163 0.07 6.81 -40.67
C GLN A 163 0.58 8.16 -40.15
N ILE A 164 1.22 8.92 -41.05
CA ILE A 164 1.32 10.38 -40.90
C ILE A 164 -0.07 10.93 -41.25
N GLY A 165 -0.90 11.16 -40.23
CA GLY A 165 -2.18 11.88 -40.36
C GLY A 165 -3.46 11.07 -40.16
N ASP A 166 -3.39 9.75 -40.02
CA ASP A 166 -4.58 8.91 -39.81
C ASP A 166 -4.50 8.17 -38.46
N GLN A 167 -5.64 8.07 -37.77
CA GLN A 167 -5.77 7.76 -36.34
C GLN A 167 -6.26 6.32 -36.10
N ALA A 168 -6.00 5.38 -37.02
CA ALA A 168 -6.48 4.01 -36.87
C ALA A 168 -5.92 3.35 -35.59
N VAL A 169 -6.83 2.91 -34.70
CA VAL A 169 -6.52 2.27 -33.43
C VAL A 169 -6.93 0.79 -33.49
N VAL A 170 -6.10 -0.06 -32.91
CA VAL A 170 -6.35 -1.49 -32.75
C VAL A 170 -6.53 -1.80 -31.27
N TRP A 171 -7.69 -2.33 -30.90
CA TRP A 171 -7.94 -2.91 -29.58
C TRP A 171 -7.65 -4.40 -29.62
N ILE A 172 -6.85 -4.87 -28.66
CA ILE A 172 -6.47 -6.28 -28.54
C ILE A 172 -6.98 -6.83 -27.22
N LEU A 173 -7.71 -7.95 -27.33
CA LEU A 173 -8.23 -8.71 -26.21
C LEU A 173 -7.74 -10.16 -26.30
N PRO A 174 -7.20 -10.73 -25.21
CA PRO A 174 -6.60 -12.07 -25.20
C PRO A 174 -7.60 -13.23 -25.18
N HIS A 175 -8.89 -12.94 -25.14
CA HIS A 175 -9.93 -13.94 -25.06
C HIS A 175 -11.05 -13.63 -26.04
N ASP A 176 -11.76 -14.68 -26.45
CA ASP A 176 -12.96 -14.53 -27.23
C ASP A 176 -14.13 -14.14 -26.31
N SER A 177 -14.49 -12.85 -26.31
CA SER A 177 -15.54 -12.32 -25.45
C SER A 177 -16.89 -12.98 -25.78
N PRO A 178 -17.70 -13.38 -24.77
CA PRO A 178 -19.06 -13.85 -25.00
C PRO A 178 -20.01 -12.71 -25.43
N ARG A 179 -19.60 -11.44 -25.30
CA ARG A 179 -20.38 -10.24 -25.64
C ARG A 179 -19.55 -9.27 -26.50
N PRO A 180 -19.14 -9.70 -27.71
CA PRO A 180 -18.29 -8.88 -28.59
C PRO A 180 -18.99 -7.59 -29.04
N ASP A 181 -20.32 -7.57 -29.02
CA ASP A 181 -21.17 -6.41 -29.30
C ASP A 181 -20.94 -5.25 -28.31
N LEU A 182 -20.74 -5.55 -27.01
CA LEU A 182 -20.49 -4.51 -26.01
C LEU A 182 -19.11 -3.87 -26.18
N TRP A 183 -18.10 -4.69 -26.50
CA TRP A 183 -16.75 -4.21 -26.81
C TRP A 183 -16.72 -3.40 -28.10
N LEU A 184 -17.44 -3.86 -29.13
CA LEU A 184 -17.56 -3.11 -30.39
C LEU A 184 -18.25 -1.76 -30.17
N ALA A 185 -19.33 -1.71 -29.38
CA ALA A 185 -20.00 -0.46 -29.07
C ALA A 185 -19.09 0.54 -28.32
N ALA A 186 -18.31 0.05 -27.34
CA ALA A 186 -17.33 0.86 -26.62
C ALA A 186 -16.21 1.36 -27.55
N ALA A 187 -15.66 0.48 -28.37
CA ALA A 187 -14.63 0.81 -29.36
C ALA A 187 -15.13 1.85 -30.37
N MET A 188 -16.34 1.69 -30.90
CA MET A 188 -16.95 2.64 -31.83
C MET A 188 -17.12 4.03 -31.22
N ARG A 189 -17.45 4.14 -29.92
CA ARG A 189 -17.54 5.44 -29.25
C ARG A 189 -16.19 6.13 -29.17
N GLU A 190 -15.14 5.43 -28.72
CA GLU A 190 -13.79 6.01 -28.67
C GLU A 190 -13.24 6.32 -30.07
N TRP A 191 -13.45 5.44 -31.06
CA TRP A 191 -13.00 5.69 -32.44
C TRP A 191 -13.79 6.79 -33.15
N HIS A 192 -15.06 7.01 -32.79
CA HIS A 192 -15.84 8.16 -33.26
C HIS A 192 -15.26 9.48 -32.75
N GLU A 193 -14.80 9.54 -31.50
CA GLU A 193 -14.13 10.73 -30.96
C GLU A 193 -12.82 11.05 -31.71
N LEU A 194 -12.11 10.01 -32.17
CA LEU A 194 -10.86 10.16 -32.93
C LEU A 194 -11.07 10.48 -34.41
N THR A 195 -12.08 9.85 -35.04
CA THR A 195 -12.36 9.93 -36.49
C THR A 195 -13.86 10.01 -36.77
N PRO A 196 -14.52 11.13 -36.40
CA PRO A 196 -15.97 11.25 -36.45
C PRO A 196 -16.56 11.15 -37.87
N ASP A 197 -15.79 11.53 -38.89
CA ASP A 197 -16.19 11.47 -40.30
C ASP A 197 -16.19 10.05 -40.88
N ARG A 198 -15.47 9.12 -40.24
CA ARG A 198 -15.26 7.74 -40.73
C ARG A 198 -16.04 6.71 -39.94
N ILE A 199 -16.14 6.92 -38.62
CA ILE A 199 -16.88 6.05 -37.72
C ILE A 199 -18.18 6.73 -37.34
N PRO A 200 -19.36 6.25 -37.78
CA PRO A 200 -20.62 6.86 -37.37
C PRO A 200 -20.82 6.67 -35.87
N SER A 201 -21.31 7.71 -35.19
CA SER A 201 -21.69 7.58 -33.79
C SER A 201 -22.80 6.53 -33.67
N PRO A 202 -22.63 5.46 -32.87
CA PRO A 202 -23.66 4.45 -32.67
C PRO A 202 -24.86 5.11 -31.98
N ALA A 203 -25.84 5.53 -32.78
CA ALA A 203 -27.08 6.17 -32.37
C ALA A 203 -26.96 7.52 -31.62
N ALA A 204 -26.07 8.43 -32.07
CA ALA A 204 -26.03 9.81 -31.58
C ALA A 204 -27.43 10.45 -31.47
N TRP A 205 -28.31 10.19 -32.44
CA TRP A 205 -29.66 10.77 -32.47
C TRP A 205 -30.55 10.29 -31.32
N ARG A 206 -30.48 9.01 -30.89
CA ARG A 206 -31.27 8.48 -29.76
C ARG A 206 -30.87 9.09 -28.42
N ASN A 207 -29.65 9.61 -28.34
CA ASN A 207 -29.15 10.30 -27.15
C ASN A 207 -29.41 11.81 -27.18
N ARG A 208 -29.90 12.37 -28.30
CA ARG A 208 -30.31 13.78 -28.37
C ARG A 208 -31.67 13.92 -27.69
N MET A 209 -31.80 14.95 -26.84
CA MET A 209 -33.02 15.21 -26.07
C MET A 209 -34.27 15.33 -26.96
N GLU A 210 -34.11 15.83 -28.19
CA GLU A 210 -35.21 16.01 -29.15
C GLU A 210 -35.82 14.69 -29.68
N TRP A 211 -35.12 13.55 -29.51
CA TRP A 211 -35.57 12.22 -29.95
C TRP A 211 -35.78 11.23 -28.79
N GLN A 212 -35.57 11.65 -27.54
CA GLN A 212 -35.80 10.81 -26.37
C GLN A 212 -37.28 10.79 -25.99
N THR A 213 -37.78 9.63 -25.57
CA THR A 213 -39.07 9.54 -24.89
C THR A 213 -38.98 10.19 -23.49
N PRO A 214 -40.11 10.63 -22.89
CA PRO A 214 -40.11 11.18 -21.55
C PRO A 214 -39.54 10.23 -20.47
N GLU A 215 -39.76 8.92 -20.62
CA GLU A 215 -39.25 7.89 -19.71
C GLU A 215 -37.72 7.75 -19.82
N GLU A 216 -37.18 7.72 -21.03
CA GLU A 216 -35.73 7.70 -21.26
C GLU A 216 -35.06 8.96 -20.69
N ALA A 217 -35.66 10.13 -20.88
CA ALA A 217 -35.15 11.38 -20.35
C ALA A 217 -35.11 11.39 -18.81
N ASP A 218 -36.13 10.84 -18.14
CA ASP A 218 -36.17 10.71 -16.67
C ASP A 218 -35.08 9.76 -16.15
N VAL A 219 -34.96 8.56 -16.75
CA VAL A 219 -33.92 7.59 -16.37
C VAL A 219 -32.52 8.19 -16.55
N GLN A 220 -32.28 8.86 -17.68
CA GLN A 220 -31.02 9.56 -17.94
C GLN A 220 -30.73 10.67 -16.93
N LYS A 221 -31.75 11.42 -16.52
CA LYS A 221 -31.62 12.42 -15.45
C LYS A 221 -31.24 11.77 -14.10
N ARG A 222 -31.86 10.64 -13.76
CA ARG A 222 -31.57 9.89 -12.52
C ARG A 222 -30.17 9.28 -12.53
N LEU A 223 -29.71 8.74 -13.66
CA LEU A 223 -28.34 8.25 -13.81
C LEU A 223 -27.31 9.36 -13.59
N ARG A 224 -27.49 10.51 -14.26
CA ARG A 224 -26.63 11.69 -14.05
C ARG A 224 -26.65 12.19 -12.61
N GLN A 225 -27.78 12.09 -11.92
CA GLN A 225 -27.87 12.43 -10.49
C GLN A 225 -27.04 11.46 -9.64
N LEU A 226 -27.19 10.15 -9.85
CA LEU A 226 -26.44 9.13 -9.13
C LEU A 226 -24.93 9.23 -9.35
N GLU A 227 -24.49 9.53 -10.58
CA GLU A 227 -23.09 9.75 -10.91
C GLU A 227 -22.50 10.96 -10.18
N ARG A 228 -23.26 12.06 -10.07
CA ARG A 228 -22.85 13.24 -9.29
C ARG A 228 -22.73 12.91 -7.81
N GLU A 229 -23.73 12.24 -7.23
CA GLU A 229 -23.72 11.82 -5.82
C GLU A 229 -22.53 10.90 -5.52
N ARG A 230 -22.25 9.95 -6.42
CA ARG A 230 -21.08 9.08 -6.31
C ARG A 230 -19.78 9.89 -6.33
N SER A 231 -19.62 10.80 -7.28
CA SER A 231 -18.42 11.64 -7.38
C SER A 231 -18.21 12.50 -6.13
N GLU A 232 -19.28 13.05 -5.56
CA GLU A 232 -19.22 13.81 -4.30
C GLU A 232 -18.82 12.92 -3.12
N TRP A 233 -19.41 11.73 -3.02
CA TRP A 233 -19.08 10.77 -1.97
C TRP A 233 -17.63 10.28 -2.05
N GLU A 234 -17.14 9.97 -3.24
CA GLU A 234 -15.73 9.58 -3.45
C GLU A 234 -14.76 10.69 -3.03
N LYS A 235 -15.07 11.96 -3.34
CA LYS A 235 -14.28 13.13 -2.89
C LYS A 235 -14.30 13.27 -1.37
N GLU A 236 -15.48 13.13 -0.74
CA GLU A 236 -15.61 13.23 0.71
C GLU A 236 -14.85 12.12 1.43
N TYR A 237 -15.00 10.89 0.94
CA TYR A 237 -14.30 9.73 1.48
C TYR A 237 -12.78 9.91 1.40
N ALA A 238 -12.26 10.33 0.24
CA ALA A 238 -10.83 10.60 0.05
C ALA A 238 -10.33 11.68 1.03
N ARG A 239 -11.08 12.79 1.19
CA ARG A 239 -10.77 13.86 2.13
C ARG A 239 -10.73 13.36 3.59
N ARG A 240 -11.74 12.56 3.99
CA ARG A 240 -11.83 12.01 5.35
C ARG A 240 -10.66 11.07 5.64
N ARG A 241 -10.33 10.20 4.68
CA ARG A 241 -9.19 9.29 4.78
C ARG A 241 -7.88 10.04 4.94
N GLN A 242 -7.60 11.02 4.08
CA GLN A 242 -6.39 11.83 4.16
C GLN A 242 -6.27 12.56 5.51
N SER A 243 -7.37 13.11 6.02
CA SER A 243 -7.40 13.75 7.34
C SER A 243 -7.04 12.77 8.47
N LEU A 244 -7.59 11.55 8.43
CA LEU A 244 -7.29 10.52 9.43
C LEU A 244 -5.85 10.04 9.34
N GLU A 245 -5.32 9.84 8.13
CA GLU A 245 -3.91 9.49 7.92
C GLU A 245 -2.96 10.56 8.48
N ALA A 246 -3.27 11.84 8.25
CA ALA A 246 -2.51 12.96 8.83
C ALA A 246 -2.60 13.01 10.37
N GLN A 247 -3.78 12.74 10.93
CA GLN A 247 -3.97 12.64 12.39
C GLN A 247 -3.19 11.48 12.99
N ALA A 248 -3.19 10.31 12.33
CA ALA A 248 -2.43 9.14 12.77
C ALA A 248 -0.93 9.42 12.75
N LEU A 249 -0.42 10.05 11.69
CA LEU A 249 0.99 10.44 11.60
C LEU A 249 1.37 11.41 12.72
N ALA A 250 0.58 12.47 12.92
CA ALA A 250 0.83 13.46 13.97
C ALA A 250 0.75 12.84 15.39
N ALA A 251 -0.16 11.90 15.61
CA ALA A 251 -0.24 11.14 16.87
C ALA A 251 0.99 10.23 17.04
N GLY A 252 1.46 9.60 15.97
CA GLY A 252 2.70 8.82 15.93
C GLY A 252 3.91 9.65 16.36
N SER A 253 4.12 10.81 15.73
CA SER A 253 5.23 11.70 16.07
C SER A 253 5.18 12.21 17.52
N ARG A 254 3.98 12.55 18.03
CA ARG A 254 3.81 12.92 19.45
C ARG A 254 4.15 11.76 20.39
N ALA A 255 3.80 10.53 20.02
CA ALA A 255 4.16 9.35 20.81
C ALA A 255 5.67 9.10 20.81
N ASP A 256 6.34 9.28 19.66
CA ASP A 256 7.80 9.10 19.52
C ASP A 256 8.60 10.08 20.38
N VAL A 257 8.17 11.33 20.49
CA VAL A 257 8.78 12.33 21.38
C VAL A 257 8.22 12.30 22.80
N GLY A 258 7.28 11.40 23.10
CA GLY A 258 6.63 11.30 24.41
C GLY A 258 6.89 9.94 25.04
N LEU A 259 5.82 9.22 25.34
CA LEU A 259 5.85 7.96 26.09
C LEU A 259 6.69 6.87 25.38
N ARG A 260 6.74 6.84 24.04
CA ARG A 260 7.46 5.80 23.30
C ARG A 260 8.99 5.91 23.48
N ARG A 261 9.51 7.06 23.92
CA ARG A 261 10.94 7.21 24.29
C ARG A 261 11.38 6.21 25.34
N LEU A 262 10.50 5.82 26.27
CA LEU A 262 10.80 4.79 27.27
C LEU A 262 11.31 3.48 26.64
N VAL A 263 10.78 3.11 25.48
CA VAL A 263 11.08 1.83 24.84
C VAL A 263 12.00 1.98 23.62
N THR A 264 12.15 3.16 23.04
CA THR A 264 12.98 3.37 21.83
C THR A 264 14.29 4.12 22.09
N SER A 265 14.38 4.92 23.16
CA SER A 265 15.48 5.88 23.35
C SER A 265 16.57 5.39 24.33
N LYS A 266 17.72 6.07 24.31
CA LYS A 266 18.86 5.89 25.23
C LYS A 266 19.34 7.25 25.73
N GLY A 267 20.14 7.28 26.79
CA GLY A 267 20.75 8.51 27.31
C GLY A 267 19.72 9.56 27.72
N GLU A 268 20.00 10.83 27.46
CA GLU A 268 19.15 11.97 27.87
C GLU A 268 17.68 11.84 27.43
N PRO A 269 17.33 11.47 26.17
CA PRO A 269 15.93 11.28 25.81
C PRO A 269 15.21 10.17 26.59
N LEU A 270 15.93 9.11 27.02
CA LEU A 270 15.36 8.07 27.88
C LEU A 270 15.15 8.61 29.30
N LEU A 271 16.13 9.31 29.87
CA LEU A 271 16.03 9.93 31.18
C LEU A 271 14.82 10.88 31.25
N GLY A 272 14.67 11.78 30.27
CA GLY A 272 13.51 12.67 30.16
C GLY A 272 12.18 11.91 30.08
N GLY A 273 12.14 10.81 29.31
CA GLY A 273 10.95 9.94 29.26
C GLY A 273 10.63 9.26 30.60
N VAL A 274 11.65 8.86 31.36
CA VAL A 274 11.49 8.25 32.70
C VAL A 274 11.00 9.28 33.72
N ILE A 275 11.54 10.51 33.69
CA ILE A 275 11.07 11.63 34.54
C ILE A 275 9.58 11.90 34.30
N GLU A 276 9.19 12.10 33.03
CA GLU A 276 7.79 12.33 32.66
C GLU A 276 6.90 11.18 33.10
N ALA A 277 7.33 9.94 32.88
CA ALA A 277 6.59 8.75 33.27
C ALA A 277 6.38 8.66 34.79
N LEU A 278 7.43 8.86 35.59
CA LEU A 278 7.33 8.79 37.05
C LEU A 278 6.50 9.96 37.62
N THR A 279 6.59 11.14 37.00
CA THR A 279 5.74 12.29 37.34
C THR A 279 4.27 12.00 37.05
N ASP A 280 3.96 11.39 35.90
CA ASP A 280 2.59 10.97 35.55
C ASP A 280 2.02 9.93 36.53
N LEU A 281 2.88 9.10 37.12
CA LEU A 281 2.50 8.17 38.20
C LEU A 281 2.39 8.87 39.57
N GLY A 282 2.70 10.16 39.66
CA GLY A 282 2.53 10.99 40.84
C GLY A 282 3.71 10.98 41.81
N PHE A 283 4.91 10.57 41.38
CA PHE A 283 6.14 10.82 42.14
C PHE A 283 6.61 12.26 41.94
N ALA A 284 7.18 12.87 42.98
CA ALA A 284 7.97 14.08 42.81
C ALA A 284 9.39 13.68 42.40
N THR A 285 9.86 14.14 41.25
CA THR A 285 11.15 13.74 40.66
C THR A 285 12.17 14.87 40.69
N VAL A 286 13.40 14.59 41.09
CA VAL A 286 14.54 15.52 41.03
C VAL A 286 15.63 14.92 40.15
N ASP A 287 16.04 15.65 39.11
CA ASP A 287 17.22 15.33 38.30
C ASP A 287 18.50 15.71 39.07
N GLU A 288 19.18 14.70 39.57
CA GLU A 288 20.32 14.86 40.47
C GLU A 288 21.60 15.23 39.74
N ASP A 289 21.76 14.77 38.51
CA ASP A 289 22.90 15.13 37.68
C ASP A 289 22.82 16.60 37.26
N ALA A 290 21.63 17.10 36.89
CA ALA A 290 21.39 18.51 36.62
C ALA A 290 21.59 19.37 37.89
N ARG A 291 21.02 18.94 39.02
CA ARG A 291 21.16 19.64 40.31
C ARG A 291 22.62 19.74 40.73
N ARG A 292 23.38 18.64 40.66
CA ARG A 292 24.81 18.61 41.03
C ARG A 292 25.68 19.39 40.06
N ALA A 293 25.41 19.32 38.76
CA ALA A 293 26.12 20.12 37.77
C ALA A 293 26.02 21.62 38.08
N SER A 294 24.81 22.10 38.45
CA SER A 294 24.61 23.49 38.86
C SER A 294 25.38 23.89 40.13
N ALA A 295 25.68 22.92 40.99
CA ALA A 295 26.44 23.08 42.22
C ALA A 295 27.96 22.80 42.04
N GLY A 296 28.42 22.50 40.83
CA GLY A 296 29.82 22.14 40.55
C GLY A 296 30.26 20.82 41.21
N GLN A 297 29.31 19.92 41.50
CA GLN A 297 29.56 18.64 42.16
C GLN A 297 29.71 17.50 41.15
N PRO A 298 30.48 16.44 41.47
CA PRO A 298 30.56 15.25 40.62
C PRO A 298 29.21 14.56 40.47
N ARG A 299 28.93 14.04 39.27
CA ARG A 299 27.74 13.25 38.93
C ARG A 299 27.51 12.09 39.90
N ALA A 300 26.25 11.80 40.19
CA ALA A 300 25.84 10.76 41.12
C ALA A 300 24.89 9.79 40.40
N HIS A 301 23.80 9.37 41.05
CA HIS A 301 22.69 8.68 40.39
C HIS A 301 21.85 9.69 39.59
N ASP A 302 21.04 9.20 38.66
CA ASP A 302 20.29 10.07 37.76
C ASP A 302 19.13 10.82 38.45
N LEU A 303 18.27 10.12 39.22
CA LEU A 303 17.08 10.73 39.83
C LEU A 303 16.89 10.41 41.32
N THR A 304 16.46 11.40 42.10
CA THR A 304 15.84 11.16 43.41
C THR A 304 14.33 11.32 43.28
N LEU A 305 13.56 10.36 43.79
CA LEU A 305 12.10 10.48 43.86
C LEU A 305 11.62 10.59 45.31
N GLU A 306 10.49 11.27 45.47
CA GLU A 306 9.68 11.26 46.69
C GLU A 306 8.28 10.73 46.34
N ASP A 307 7.80 9.77 47.13
CA ASP A 307 6.42 9.27 47.06
C ASP A 307 5.57 10.03 48.08
N PRO A 308 4.48 10.71 47.68
CA PRO A 308 3.60 11.39 48.62
C PRO A 308 2.99 10.47 49.67
N ASP A 309 2.90 9.16 49.41
CA ASP A 309 2.40 8.17 50.37
C ASP A 309 3.49 7.71 51.37
N HIS A 310 4.75 8.05 51.11
CA HIS A 310 5.93 7.73 51.94
C HIS A 310 6.87 8.95 52.08
N PRO A 311 6.41 10.03 52.75
CA PRO A 311 7.17 11.28 52.82
C PRO A 311 8.48 11.12 53.58
N GLY A 312 9.55 11.76 53.08
CA GLY A 312 10.88 11.71 53.68
C GLY A 312 11.64 10.39 53.47
N GLU A 313 11.10 9.46 52.69
CA GLU A 313 11.74 8.19 52.32
C GLU A 313 12.22 8.23 50.86
N PRO A 314 13.44 8.75 50.58
CA PRO A 314 13.89 8.97 49.21
C PRO A 314 14.12 7.65 48.47
N ILE A 315 13.78 7.67 47.18
CA ILE A 315 14.04 6.59 46.23
C ILE A 315 15.16 7.07 45.30
N LEU A 316 16.27 6.33 45.22
CA LEU A 316 17.31 6.62 44.24
C LEU A 316 17.04 5.83 42.96
N VAL A 317 17.15 6.47 41.80
CA VAL A 317 16.94 5.82 40.51
C VAL A 317 18.14 6.03 39.61
N GLU A 318 18.61 4.93 39.03
CA GLU A 318 19.53 4.91 37.90
C GLU A 318 18.77 4.54 36.63
N VAL A 319 19.01 5.26 35.54
CA VAL A 319 18.37 5.05 34.23
C VAL A 319 19.42 4.65 33.21
N LYS A 320 19.24 3.50 32.58
CA LYS A 320 20.18 2.99 31.59
C LYS A 320 19.49 2.54 30.32
N GLY A 321 19.96 3.07 29.19
CA GLY A 321 19.61 2.58 27.85
C GLY A 321 20.76 1.79 27.27
N ASP A 322 20.50 0.57 26.80
CA ASP A 322 21.49 -0.30 26.20
C ASP A 322 20.92 -1.01 24.95
N SER A 323 21.72 -1.08 23.88
CA SER A 323 21.42 -1.94 22.72
C SER A 323 21.53 -3.43 23.07
N LYS A 324 22.20 -3.77 24.17
CA LYS A 324 22.43 -5.12 24.66
C LYS A 324 21.67 -5.35 25.97
N GLY A 325 22.08 -6.36 26.74
CA GLY A 325 21.40 -6.82 27.94
C GLY A 325 21.63 -6.02 29.23
N GLY A 326 22.30 -4.86 29.21
CA GLY A 326 22.50 -4.03 30.41
C GLY A 326 23.63 -4.45 31.35
N GLY A 327 24.71 -5.02 30.79
CA GLY A 327 25.85 -5.50 31.56
C GLY A 327 26.47 -4.41 32.46
N GLY A 328 26.66 -4.71 33.75
CA GLY A 328 27.29 -3.81 34.71
C GLY A 328 26.39 -2.71 35.30
N ALA A 329 25.13 -2.61 34.87
CA ALA A 329 24.19 -1.61 35.39
C ALA A 329 23.92 -1.77 36.89
N LEU A 330 23.70 -3.00 37.37
CA LEU A 330 23.50 -3.29 38.80
C LEU A 330 24.68 -2.82 39.66
N THR A 331 25.92 -3.14 39.23
CA THR A 331 27.14 -2.71 39.94
C THR A 331 27.29 -1.19 39.94
N GLN A 332 26.89 -0.51 38.85
CA GLN A 332 26.85 0.95 38.81
C GLN A 332 25.86 1.49 39.85
N THR A 333 24.61 1.01 39.83
CA THR A 333 23.56 1.40 40.79
C THR A 333 23.99 1.17 42.25
N GLN A 334 24.62 0.04 42.57
CA GLN A 334 25.16 -0.24 43.91
C GLN A 334 26.24 0.77 44.35
N ARG A 335 27.10 1.24 43.44
CA ARG A 335 28.10 2.28 43.76
C ARG A 335 27.43 3.61 44.12
N HIS A 336 26.31 3.94 43.48
CA HIS A 336 25.54 5.14 43.82
C HIS A 336 24.91 5.04 45.21
N LEU A 337 24.37 3.87 45.57
CA LEU A 337 23.87 3.58 46.91
C LEU A 337 24.95 3.77 47.99
N LEU A 338 26.13 3.21 47.79
CA LEU A 338 27.26 3.36 48.73
C LEU A 338 27.72 4.82 48.85
N ARG A 339 27.71 5.57 47.74
CA ARG A 339 28.03 7.00 47.77
C ARG A 339 26.99 7.78 48.56
N TYR A 340 25.71 7.52 48.33
CA TYR A 340 24.62 8.18 49.05
C TYR A 340 24.77 7.98 50.56
N ALA A 341 24.99 6.74 51.01
CA ALA A 341 25.18 6.43 52.42
C ALA A 341 26.38 7.17 53.03
N LYS A 342 27.49 7.28 52.28
CA LYS A 342 28.65 8.07 52.72
C LYS A 342 28.33 9.56 52.86
N GLU A 343 27.58 10.13 51.93
CA GLU A 343 27.20 11.56 51.95
C GLU A 343 26.16 11.87 53.05
N HIS A 344 25.31 10.90 53.40
CA HIS A 344 24.24 11.03 54.39
C HIS A 344 24.57 10.35 55.72
N LYS A 345 25.85 10.33 56.11
CA LYS A 345 26.34 9.87 57.43
C LYS A 345 25.89 8.45 57.84
N GLY A 346 25.72 7.56 56.87
CA GLY A 346 25.30 6.18 57.09
C GLY A 346 23.82 5.92 56.85
N ASP A 347 23.01 6.97 56.64
CA ASP A 347 21.60 6.80 56.26
C ASP A 347 21.51 6.20 54.85
N THR A 348 20.64 5.21 54.71
CA THR A 348 20.38 4.54 53.44
C THR A 348 19.04 5.03 52.87
N PRO A 349 18.91 5.15 51.54
CA PRO A 349 17.62 5.48 50.94
C PRO A 349 16.63 4.35 51.21
N ALA A 350 15.34 4.67 51.20
CA ALA A 350 14.31 3.65 51.41
C ALA A 350 14.28 2.62 50.28
N ARG A 351 14.58 3.06 49.05
CA ARG A 351 14.58 2.22 47.85
C ARG A 351 15.68 2.62 46.87
N CYS A 352 16.10 1.66 46.06
CA CYS A 352 17.00 1.89 44.94
C CYS A 352 16.46 1.21 43.68
N TRP A 353 16.18 1.97 42.64
CA TRP A 353 15.60 1.47 41.40
C TRP A 353 16.60 1.57 40.25
N LEU A 354 16.63 0.55 39.41
CA LEU A 354 17.33 0.53 38.13
C LEU A 354 16.28 0.45 37.02
N VAL A 355 16.10 1.52 36.25
CA VAL A 355 15.25 1.52 35.06
C VAL A 355 16.11 1.21 33.84
N LEU A 356 15.81 0.11 33.16
CA LEU A 356 16.60 -0.38 32.02
C LEU A 356 15.74 -0.43 30.75
N ASN A 357 16.18 0.26 29.70
CA ASN A 357 15.72 0.04 28.32
C ASN A 357 16.78 -0.80 27.58
N HIS A 358 16.74 -2.12 27.76
CA HIS A 358 17.64 -3.07 27.08
C HIS A 358 17.11 -3.45 25.71
N PHE A 359 18.01 -3.89 24.82
CA PHE A 359 17.72 -4.23 23.42
C PHE A 359 16.83 -3.20 22.70
N SER A 360 17.08 -1.91 22.94
CA SER A 360 16.23 -0.81 22.45
C SER A 360 15.99 -0.80 20.94
N ASP A 361 16.90 -1.41 20.17
CA ASP A 361 16.88 -1.45 18.70
C ASP A 361 16.01 -2.61 18.17
N GLN A 362 15.46 -3.44 19.06
CA GLN A 362 14.54 -4.54 18.75
C GLN A 362 13.10 -4.16 19.11
N ASP A 363 12.15 -4.84 18.46
CA ASP A 363 10.73 -4.77 18.81
C ASP A 363 10.52 -5.05 20.31
N PRO A 364 9.92 -4.12 21.08
CA PRO A 364 9.66 -4.31 22.52
C PRO A 364 8.95 -5.61 22.88
N SER A 365 8.08 -6.14 22.00
CA SER A 365 7.35 -7.39 22.23
C SER A 365 8.22 -8.64 22.15
N GLN A 366 9.37 -8.57 21.46
CA GLN A 366 10.26 -9.70 21.22
C GLN A 366 11.48 -9.71 22.17
N ARG A 367 11.66 -8.67 22.99
CA ARG A 367 12.84 -8.58 23.87
C ARG A 367 12.72 -9.58 25.02
N PRO A 368 13.81 -10.26 25.38
CA PRO A 368 13.85 -11.13 26.56
C PRO A 368 13.56 -10.34 27.85
N PRO A 369 13.26 -11.03 28.97
CA PRO A 369 13.17 -10.39 30.28
C PRO A 369 14.44 -9.59 30.62
N VAL A 370 14.25 -8.48 31.34
CA VAL A 370 15.34 -7.59 31.76
C VAL A 370 16.39 -8.37 32.58
N LEU A 371 17.67 -8.23 32.24
CA LEU A 371 18.79 -8.95 32.88
C LEU A 371 18.61 -10.49 32.93
N GLN A 372 18.01 -11.10 31.90
CA GLN A 372 17.90 -12.56 31.82
C GLN A 372 19.27 -13.25 31.98
N GLY A 373 19.35 -14.23 32.88
CA GLY A 373 20.58 -14.97 33.19
C GLY A 373 21.42 -14.36 34.32
N ALA A 374 21.06 -13.19 34.86
CA ALA A 374 21.71 -12.57 36.03
C ALA A 374 20.85 -12.68 37.31
N ASP A 375 20.17 -13.82 37.49
CA ASP A 375 19.18 -13.99 38.57
C ASP A 375 19.76 -13.85 39.98
N THR A 376 20.97 -14.38 40.19
CA THR A 376 21.68 -14.26 41.47
C THR A 376 21.98 -12.79 41.82
N ASP A 377 22.46 -12.01 40.84
CA ASP A 377 22.80 -10.60 41.07
C ASP A 377 21.55 -9.75 41.32
N VAL A 378 20.46 -10.03 40.59
CA VAL A 378 19.17 -9.36 40.82
C VAL A 378 18.59 -9.72 42.18
N ALA A 379 18.73 -10.98 42.63
CA ALA A 379 18.28 -11.40 43.95
C ALA A 379 19.09 -10.72 45.08
N LEU A 380 20.40 -10.58 44.92
CA LEU A 380 21.24 -9.82 45.86
C LEU A 380 20.84 -8.35 45.89
N PHE A 381 20.67 -7.71 44.72
CA PHE A 381 20.19 -6.33 44.64
C PHE A 381 18.82 -6.15 45.33
N ALA A 382 17.93 -7.13 45.23
CA ALA A 382 16.62 -7.12 45.87
C ALA A 382 16.68 -7.15 47.41
N GLN A 383 17.66 -7.86 47.99
CA GLN A 383 17.85 -7.94 49.45
C GLN A 383 18.14 -6.56 50.05
N ASP A 384 18.85 -5.71 49.30
CA ASP A 384 19.16 -4.33 49.69
C ASP A 384 18.03 -3.34 49.34
N GLY A 385 16.81 -3.82 49.11
CA GLY A 385 15.66 -2.98 48.75
C GLY A 385 15.64 -2.55 47.27
N GLY A 386 16.43 -3.21 46.43
CA GLY A 386 16.56 -2.93 45.00
C GLY A 386 15.39 -3.41 44.14
N LEU A 387 15.06 -2.62 43.11
CA LEU A 387 14.09 -2.99 42.06
C LEU A 387 14.65 -2.69 40.67
N VAL A 388 14.60 -3.68 39.79
CA VAL A 388 14.91 -3.56 38.36
C VAL A 388 13.59 -3.41 37.61
N ILE A 389 13.46 -2.30 36.90
CA ILE A 389 12.30 -1.92 36.12
C ILE A 389 12.68 -1.97 34.65
N ASP A 390 12.11 -2.92 33.92
CA ASP A 390 12.10 -2.87 32.47
C ASP A 390 11.29 -1.64 32.02
N SER A 391 11.86 -0.79 31.17
CA SER A 391 11.16 0.42 30.71
C SER A 391 9.85 0.11 29.98
N ARG A 392 9.66 -1.10 29.44
CA ARG A 392 8.37 -1.60 28.92
C ARG A 392 7.30 -1.73 29.99
N MET A 393 7.68 -2.11 31.22
CA MET A 393 6.75 -2.19 32.36
C MET A 393 6.35 -0.78 32.80
N LEU A 394 7.30 0.16 32.83
CA LEU A 394 6.99 1.56 33.13
C LEU A 394 6.05 2.17 32.07
N PHE A 395 6.32 1.91 30.78
CA PHE A 395 5.42 2.28 29.68
C PHE A 395 4.00 1.72 29.90
N THR A 396 3.91 0.45 30.30
CA THR A 396 2.62 -0.24 30.53
C THR A 396 1.87 0.36 31.72
N LEU A 397 2.55 0.68 32.83
CA LEU A 397 1.94 1.34 33.98
C LEU A 397 1.38 2.71 33.63
N VAL A 398 2.16 3.56 32.97
CA VAL A 398 1.70 4.90 32.54
C VAL A 398 0.50 4.77 31.61
N ARG A 399 0.54 3.82 30.67
CA ARG A 399 -0.60 3.56 29.78
C ARG A 399 -1.85 3.14 30.57
N ARG A 400 -1.73 2.17 31.49
CA ARG A 400 -2.86 1.70 32.33
C ARG A 400 -3.43 2.86 33.17
N VAL A 401 -2.61 3.77 33.69
CA VAL A 401 -3.08 4.96 34.41
C VAL A 401 -3.81 5.94 33.49
N ARG A 402 -3.22 6.28 32.33
CA ARG A 402 -3.83 7.21 31.37
C ARG A 402 -5.14 6.69 30.78
N GLU A 403 -5.28 5.38 30.64
CA GLU A 403 -6.50 4.69 30.19
C GLU A 403 -7.53 4.50 31.32
N GLY A 404 -7.18 4.85 32.56
CA GLY A 404 -8.07 4.69 33.73
C GLY A 404 -8.21 3.26 34.24
N GLY A 405 -7.33 2.35 33.82
CA GLY A 405 -7.34 0.94 34.25
C GLY A 405 -6.79 0.72 35.66
N ILE A 406 -5.88 1.59 36.14
CA ILE A 406 -5.42 1.67 37.53
C ILE A 406 -5.24 3.14 37.92
N SER A 407 -5.29 3.45 39.21
CA SER A 407 -4.97 4.79 39.71
C SER A 407 -3.45 5.02 39.78
N ALA A 408 -3.04 6.30 39.78
CA ALA A 408 -1.64 6.67 40.00
C ALA A 408 -1.12 6.13 41.35
N GLY A 409 -1.91 6.21 42.42
CA GLY A 409 -1.56 5.68 43.74
C GLY A 409 -1.38 4.16 43.76
N GLU A 410 -2.23 3.40 43.07
CA GLU A 410 -2.02 1.96 42.89
C GLU A 410 -0.73 1.66 42.14
N SER A 411 -0.43 2.40 41.07
CA SER A 411 0.82 2.25 40.34
C SER A 411 2.05 2.54 41.21
N ARG A 412 2.01 3.60 42.04
CA ARG A 412 3.09 3.86 43.01
C ARG A 412 3.22 2.73 44.02
N SER A 413 2.11 2.24 44.55
CA SER A 413 2.09 1.11 45.49
C SER A 413 2.69 -0.18 44.90
N ILE A 414 2.48 -0.44 43.60
CA ILE A 414 3.11 -1.56 42.88
C ILE A 414 4.63 -1.38 42.86
N LEU A 415 5.10 -0.20 42.44
CA LEU A 415 6.53 0.10 42.34
C LEU A 415 7.21 0.11 43.72
N TRP A 416 6.57 0.68 44.73
CA TRP A 416 7.08 0.76 46.09
C TRP A 416 7.30 -0.61 46.75
N ARG A 417 6.35 -1.53 46.53
CA ARG A 417 6.40 -2.91 47.04
C ARG A 417 7.29 -3.82 46.22
N GLY A 418 7.55 -3.48 44.95
CA GLY A 418 8.36 -4.27 44.04
C GLY A 418 9.78 -4.50 44.55
N ARG A 419 10.29 -5.72 44.37
CA ARG A 419 11.69 -6.11 44.62
C ARG A 419 12.18 -7.02 43.51
N GLY A 420 13.49 -7.03 43.26
CA GLY A 420 14.06 -7.86 42.19
C GLY A 420 13.66 -7.35 40.82
N ARG A 421 13.01 -8.15 39.98
CA ARG A 421 12.46 -7.68 38.70
C ARG A 421 11.00 -7.29 38.86
N LEU A 422 10.64 -6.10 38.38
CA LEU A 422 9.24 -5.70 38.34
C LEU A 422 8.47 -6.66 37.43
N THR A 423 7.40 -7.23 37.98
CA THR A 423 6.40 -8.00 37.24
C THR A 423 5.05 -7.37 37.50
N LEU A 424 4.25 -7.23 36.44
CA LEU A 424 2.87 -6.80 36.56
C LEU A 424 1.99 -8.05 36.53
N ALA A 425 1.10 -8.19 37.51
CA ALA A 425 0.03 -9.18 37.37
C ALA A 425 -0.79 -8.83 36.11
N GLU A 426 -1.08 -9.85 35.30
CA GLU A 426 -1.81 -9.69 34.04
C GLU A 426 -3.17 -9.00 34.25
#